data_AF-A0A538EJM3-F1
#
_entry.id   AF-A0A538EJM3-F1
#
_cell.length_a   1.000
_cell.length_b   1.000
_cell.length_c   1.000
_cell.angle_alpha   90.00
_cell.angle_beta   90.00
_cell.angle_gamma   90.00
#
_symmetry.space_group_name_H-M   'P 1'
#
loop_
_entity.id
_entity.type
_entity.pdbx_description
1 polymer ?
#
loop_
_entity_poly.entity_id
_entity_poly.type
_entity_poly.pdbx_seq_one_letter_code
_entity_poly.pdbx_strand_id
1 'polypeptide(L)'
;MPLTAQRHSGVWRWVHDRAGPLAIAFVIGATTFSLGTQAYVLGSGASTLAAQGGISPGLLVLGLLPHAFPELVALFLPLAAWIIASRRNQWDQLLAATFVTVGIAIPVLVASSVVEVYVTPHLLRYLAG
;
A
#
# COMPACT_ATOMS: atom_id res chain seq x y z
N MET A 1 -1.78 -28.35 -19.48
CA MET A 1 -0.76 -29.28 -19.99
C MET A 1 -0.38 -30.27 -18.88
N PRO A 2 -0.92 -31.50 -18.84
CA PRO A 2 -0.66 -32.46 -17.75
C PRO A 2 0.48 -33.47 -18.04
N LEU A 3 1.17 -33.37 -19.19
CA LEU A 3 2.10 -34.41 -19.65
C LEU A 3 3.55 -34.26 -19.15
N THR A 4 3.92 -33.16 -18.50
CA THR A 4 5.27 -32.94 -17.94
C THR A 4 5.44 -33.44 -16.50
N ALA A 5 4.34 -33.82 -15.82
CA ALA A 5 4.36 -34.28 -14.43
C ALA A 5 4.86 -35.73 -14.22
N GLN A 6 5.12 -36.48 -15.30
CA GLN A 6 5.58 -37.88 -15.21
C GLN A 6 7.11 -38.05 -15.22
N ARG A 7 7.91 -36.98 -15.34
CA ARG A 7 9.38 -37.08 -15.46
C ARG A 7 10.22 -36.57 -14.28
N HIS A 8 9.61 -36.03 -13.22
CA HIS A 8 10.36 -35.54 -12.05
C HIS A 8 10.10 -36.43 -10.82
N SER A 9 11.04 -37.32 -10.49
CA SER A 9 11.00 -38.16 -9.28
C SER A 9 11.78 -37.52 -8.12
N GLY A 10 11.34 -37.79 -6.89
CA GLY A 10 12.07 -37.47 -5.65
C GLY A 10 11.97 -36.02 -5.18
N VAL A 11 13.11 -35.43 -4.81
CA VAL A 11 13.26 -34.08 -4.19
C VAL A 11 12.52 -33.00 -4.99
N TRP A 12 12.45 -33.13 -6.31
CA TRP A 12 11.79 -32.17 -7.18
C TRP A 12 10.26 -32.15 -7.00
N ARG A 13 9.63 -33.29 -6.69
CA ARG A 13 8.20 -33.38 -6.36
C ARG A 13 7.91 -32.75 -4.99
N TRP A 14 8.79 -33.00 -4.01
CA TRP A 14 8.70 -32.38 -2.68
C TRP A 14 8.87 -30.85 -2.73
N VAL A 15 9.81 -30.35 -3.53
CA VAL A 15 9.96 -28.91 -3.78
C VAL A 15 8.72 -28.36 -4.50
N HIS A 16 8.17 -29.04 -5.50
CA HIS A 16 6.95 -28.59 -6.18
C HIS A 16 5.73 -28.55 -5.25
N ASP A 17 5.56 -29.57 -4.40
CA ASP A 17 4.46 -29.68 -3.43
C ASP A 17 4.60 -28.66 -2.28
N ARG A 18 5.84 -28.27 -1.91
CA ARG A 18 6.13 -27.30 -0.85
C ARG A 18 6.39 -25.87 -1.35
N ALA A 19 6.60 -25.68 -2.65
CA ALA A 19 6.94 -24.39 -3.26
C ALA A 19 5.82 -23.35 -3.06
N GLY A 20 4.56 -23.77 -3.18
CA GLY A 20 3.40 -22.88 -2.94
C GLY A 20 3.38 -22.32 -1.52
N PRO A 21 3.30 -23.16 -0.48
CA PRO A 21 3.32 -22.70 0.91
C PRO A 21 4.56 -21.88 1.30
N LEU A 22 5.74 -22.28 0.83
CA LEU A 22 6.99 -21.54 1.11
C LEU A 22 7.01 -20.18 0.43
N ALA A 23 6.51 -20.07 -0.80
CA ALA A 23 6.39 -18.78 -1.50
C ALA A 23 5.44 -17.83 -0.77
N ILE A 24 4.29 -18.32 -0.28
CA ILE A 24 3.34 -17.52 0.51
C ILE A 24 4.00 -17.03 1.81
N ALA A 25 4.66 -17.93 2.55
CA ALA A 25 5.36 -17.56 3.78
C ALA A 25 6.44 -16.50 3.54
N PHE A 26 7.21 -16.64 2.45
CA PHE A 26 8.20 -15.66 2.04
C PHE A 26 7.55 -14.30 1.73
N VAL A 27 6.46 -14.24 0.97
CA VAL A 27 5.76 -12.99 0.65
C VAL A 27 5.22 -12.32 1.90
N ILE A 28 4.64 -13.09 2.84
CA ILE A 28 4.17 -12.55 4.12
C ILE A 28 5.34 -11.97 4.91
N GLY A 29 6.46 -12.69 5.00
CA GLY A 29 7.68 -12.23 5.68
C GLY A 29 8.23 -10.95 5.07
N ALA A 30 8.41 -10.92 3.74
CA ALA A 30 8.89 -9.77 2.99
C ALA A 30 7.94 -8.56 3.13
N THR A 31 6.63 -8.79 3.08
CA THR A 31 5.61 -7.73 3.25
C THR A 31 5.65 -7.16 4.66
N THR A 32 5.70 -8.02 5.68
CA THR A 32 5.77 -7.61 7.09
C THR A 32 7.04 -6.83 7.37
N PHE A 33 8.18 -7.31 6.87
CA PHE A 33 9.46 -6.63 7.00
C PHE A 33 9.45 -5.26 6.31
N SER A 34 8.92 -5.18 5.09
CA SER A 34 8.81 -3.93 4.33
C SER A 34 7.91 -2.91 5.03
N LEU A 35 6.71 -3.31 5.45
CA LEU A 35 5.77 -2.45 6.17
C LEU A 35 6.33 -2.01 7.53
N GLY A 36 6.98 -2.93 8.25
CA GLY A 36 7.63 -2.61 9.53
C GLY A 36 8.76 -1.60 9.39
N THR A 37 9.60 -1.75 8.36
CA THR A 37 10.70 -0.82 8.08
C THR A 37 10.16 0.57 7.70
N GLN A 38 9.16 0.62 6.82
CA GLN A 38 8.52 1.87 6.43
C GLN A 38 7.84 2.56 7.63
N ALA A 39 7.11 1.82 8.46
CA ALA A 39 6.48 2.35 9.66
C ALA A 39 7.50 2.89 10.66
N TYR A 40 8.63 2.21 10.83
CA TYR A 40 9.70 2.67 11.73
C TYR A 40 10.37 3.96 11.23
N VAL A 41 10.70 4.03 9.94
CA VAL A 41 11.34 5.22 9.34
C VAL A 41 10.38 6.42 9.32
N LEU A 42 9.14 6.23 8.86
CA LEU A 42 8.14 7.31 8.83
C LEU A 42 7.74 7.72 10.25
N GLY A 43 7.55 6.76 11.15
CA GLY A 43 7.16 7.02 12.55
C GLY A 43 8.24 7.77 13.33
N SER A 44 9.51 7.44 13.16
CA SER A 44 10.61 8.17 13.80
C SER A 44 10.76 9.60 13.27
N GLY A 45 10.57 9.81 11.96
CA GLY A 45 10.50 11.13 11.35
C GLY A 45 9.33 11.96 11.90
N ALA A 46 8.12 11.38 11.93
CA ALA A 46 6.93 12.02 12.48
C ALA A 46 7.08 12.36 13.97
N SER A 47 7.68 11.48 14.77
CA SER A 47 7.99 11.75 16.18
C SER A 47 8.96 12.92 16.35
N THR A 48 9.95 13.04 15.47
CA THR A 48 10.91 14.15 15.51
C THR A 48 10.24 15.47 15.14
N LEU A 49 9.42 15.48 14.08
CA LEU A 49 8.64 16.65 13.67
C LEU A 49 7.63 17.08 14.74
N ALA A 50 6.98 16.12 15.39
CA ALA A 50 6.08 16.38 16.51
C ALA A 50 6.80 17.08 17.65
N ALA A 51 7.98 16.58 18.04
CA ALA A 51 8.81 17.17 19.08
C ALA A 51 9.29 18.59 18.72
N GLN A 52 9.69 18.83 17.46
CA GLN A 52 10.08 20.16 16.98
C GLN A 52 8.91 21.14 16.94
N GLY A 53 7.71 20.67 16.58
CA GLY A 53 6.49 21.47 16.50
C GLY A 53 5.77 21.64 17.84
N GLY A 54 6.28 21.06 18.94
CA GLY A 54 5.63 21.11 20.25
C GLY A 54 4.27 20.40 20.32
N ILE A 55 3.95 19.52 19.35
CA ILE A 55 2.67 18.83 19.23
C ILE A 55 2.84 17.35 19.61
N SER A 56 1.80 16.73 20.18
CA SER A 56 1.86 15.29 20.44
C SER A 56 1.88 14.49 19.12
N PRO A 57 2.63 13.38 19.01
CA PRO A 57 2.66 12.57 17.80
C PRO A 57 1.28 12.09 17.35
N GLY A 58 0.37 11.80 18.29
CA GLY A 58 -0.99 11.39 17.98
C GLY A 58 -1.81 12.49 17.30
N LEU A 59 -1.67 13.74 17.76
CA LEU A 59 -2.32 14.89 17.13
C LEU A 59 -1.70 15.22 15.78
N LEU A 60 -0.38 15.04 15.63
CA LEU A 60 0.28 15.17 14.33
C LEU A 60 -0.30 14.16 13.34
N VAL A 61 -0.40 12.87 13.71
CA VAL A 61 -1.02 11.85 12.86
C VAL A 61 -2.46 12.22 12.51
N LEU A 62 -3.25 12.66 13.49
CA LEU A 62 -4.63 13.10 13.26
C LEU A 62 -4.72 14.28 12.29
N GLY A 63 -3.76 15.21 12.36
CA GLY A 63 -3.68 16.34 11.46
C GLY A 63 -3.25 16.00 10.03
N LEU A 64 -2.55 14.87 9.83
CA LEU A 64 -2.18 14.37 8.51
C LEU A 64 -3.31 13.57 7.82
N LEU A 65 -4.24 12.99 8.59
CA LEU A 65 -5.34 12.17 8.05
C LEU A 65 -6.11 12.78 6.87
N PRO A 66 -6.44 14.10 6.84
CA PRO A 66 -7.24 14.68 5.77
C PRO A 66 -6.66 14.52 4.36
N HIS A 67 -5.34 14.46 4.19
CA HIS A 67 -4.68 14.20 2.89
C HIS A 67 -4.13 12.78 2.79
N ALA A 68 -3.55 12.26 3.88
CA ALA A 68 -2.90 10.95 3.88
C ALA A 68 -3.89 9.79 3.64
N PHE A 69 -5.12 9.87 4.16
CA PHE A 69 -6.11 8.81 3.95
C PHE A 69 -6.57 8.73 2.47
N PRO A 70 -7.00 9.84 1.83
CA PRO A 70 -7.31 9.82 0.41
C PRO A 70 -6.13 9.42 -0.49
N GLU A 71 -4.90 9.81 -0.13
CA GLU A 71 -3.69 9.39 -0.88
C GLU A 71 -3.51 7.87 -0.87
N LEU A 72 -3.60 7.25 0.30
CA LEU A 72 -3.49 5.79 0.43
C LEU A 72 -4.58 5.09 -0.38
N VAL A 73 -5.83 5.56 -0.29
CA VAL A 73 -6.94 5.00 -1.08
C VAL A 73 -6.67 5.11 -2.58
N ALA A 74 -6.20 6.27 -3.05
CA ALA A 74 -5.88 6.50 -4.46
C ALA A 74 -4.73 5.59 -4.94
N LEU A 75 -3.65 5.46 -4.16
CA LEU A 75 -2.50 4.63 -4.51
C LEU A 75 -2.85 3.15 -4.61
N PHE A 76 -3.75 2.65 -3.75
CA PHE A 76 -4.16 1.25 -3.75
C PHE A 76 -5.30 0.93 -4.73
N LEU A 77 -5.93 1.93 -5.33
CA LEU A 77 -7.07 1.76 -6.22
C LEU A 77 -6.78 0.84 -7.43
N PRO A 78 -5.66 1.01 -8.17
CA PRO A 78 -5.35 0.13 -9.30
C PRO A 78 -5.09 -1.31 -8.88
N LEU A 79 -4.42 -1.52 -7.75
CA LEU A 79 -4.16 -2.86 -7.21
C LEU A 79 -5.47 -3.54 -6.79
N ALA A 80 -6.37 -2.81 -6.14
CA ALA A 80 -7.68 -3.31 -5.76
C ALA A 80 -8.51 -3.73 -6.99
N ALA A 81 -8.53 -2.88 -8.03
CA ALA A 81 -9.21 -3.20 -9.28
C ALA A 81 -8.61 -4.42 -9.98
N TRP A 82 -7.27 -4.55 -9.98
CA TRP A 82 -6.58 -5.72 -10.52
C TRP A 82 -6.95 -7.01 -9.80
N ILE A 83 -6.95 -6.99 -8.46
CA ILE A 83 -7.32 -8.16 -7.65
C ILE A 83 -8.78 -8.58 -7.93
N ILE A 84 -9.69 -7.60 -8.01
CA ILE A 84 -11.11 -7.87 -8.26
C ILE A 84 -11.32 -8.44 -9.68
N ALA A 85 -10.72 -7.83 -10.70
CA ALA A 85 -10.85 -8.27 -12.09
C ALA A 85 -10.22 -9.66 -12.31
N SER A 86 -9.05 -9.91 -11.71
CA SER A 86 -8.36 -11.20 -11.74
C SER A 86 -9.22 -12.32 -11.10
N ARG A 87 -9.83 -12.05 -9.93
CA ARG A 87 -10.75 -13.01 -9.28
C ARG A 87 -12.02 -13.30 -10.11
N ARG A 88 -12.40 -12.39 -11.00
CA ARG A 88 -13.56 -12.53 -11.90
C ARG A 88 -13.21 -13.12 -13.28
N ASN A 89 -11.95 -13.48 -13.53
CA ASN A 89 -11.45 -13.89 -14.85
C ASN A 89 -11.68 -12.85 -15.97
N GLN A 90 -11.77 -11.56 -15.62
CA GLN A 90 -12.02 -10.45 -16.56
C GLN A 90 -10.69 -9.83 -17.04
N TRP A 91 -9.87 -10.66 -17.70
CA TRP A 91 -8.52 -10.29 -18.11
C TRP A 91 -8.50 -9.17 -19.17
N ASP A 92 -9.51 -9.13 -20.04
CA ASP A 92 -9.73 -8.12 -21.07
C ASP A 92 -9.98 -6.72 -20.48
N GLN A 93 -10.55 -6.65 -19.27
CA GLN A 93 -10.90 -5.40 -18.62
C GLN A 93 -9.75 -4.83 -17.77
N LEU A 94 -8.61 -5.53 -17.64
CA LEU A 94 -7.50 -5.10 -16.78
C LEU A 94 -6.91 -3.76 -17.20
N LEU A 95 -6.73 -3.54 -18.51
CA LEU A 95 -6.23 -2.27 -19.04
C LEU A 95 -7.23 -1.14 -18.81
N ALA A 96 -8.52 -1.39 -19.06
CA ALA A 96 -9.58 -0.41 -18.84
C ALA A 96 -9.70 -0.04 -17.35
N ALA A 97 -9.69 -1.04 -16.46
CA ALA A 97 -9.71 -0.85 -15.02
C ALA A 97 -8.49 -0.06 -14.53
N THR A 98 -7.30 -0.34 -15.08
CA THR A 98 -6.08 0.43 -14.78
C THR A 98 -6.23 1.88 -15.24
N PHE A 99 -6.69 2.12 -16.47
CA PHE A 99 -6.90 3.48 -16.98
C PHE A 99 -7.89 4.27 -16.12
N VAL A 100 -9.03 3.67 -15.75
CA VAL A 100 -10.05 4.31 -14.93
C VAL A 100 -9.51 4.61 -13.53
N THR A 101 -8.88 3.62 -12.88
CA THR A 101 -8.37 3.80 -11.52
C THR A 101 -7.22 4.80 -11.46
N VAL A 102 -6.31 4.81 -12.44
CA VAL A 102 -5.25 5.83 -12.55
C VAL A 102 -5.86 7.21 -12.84
N GLY A 103 -6.85 7.28 -13.73
CA GLY A 103 -7.58 8.51 -14.04
C GLY A 103 -8.31 9.11 -12.85
N ILE A 104 -8.72 8.28 -11.87
CA ILE A 104 -9.28 8.71 -10.58
C ILE A 104 -8.16 9.00 -9.56
N ALA A 105 -7.12 8.18 -9.52
CA ALA A 105 -6.04 8.32 -8.54
C ALA A 105 -5.30 9.64 -8.71
N ILE A 106 -4.97 10.04 -9.95
CA ILE A 106 -4.25 11.29 -10.23
C ILE A 106 -4.96 12.52 -9.63
N PRO A 107 -6.24 12.82 -9.94
CA PRO A 107 -6.90 14.00 -9.39
C PRO A 107 -7.08 13.92 -7.87
N VAL A 108 -7.29 12.71 -7.30
CA VAL A 108 -7.34 12.55 -5.84
C VAL A 108 -6.00 12.89 -5.20
N LEU A 109 -4.88 12.39 -5.76
CA LEU A 109 -3.54 12.71 -5.28
C LEU A 109 -3.25 14.22 -5.38
N VAL A 110 -3.60 14.86 -6.49
CA VAL A 110 -3.44 16.32 -6.65
C VAL A 110 -4.27 17.08 -5.61
N ALA A 111 -5.52 16.69 -5.39
CA ALA A 111 -6.38 17.30 -4.38
C ALA A 111 -5.83 17.09 -2.96
N SER A 112 -5.31 15.90 -2.65
CA SER A 112 -4.64 15.63 -1.38
C SER A 112 -3.41 16.48 -1.18
N SER A 113 -2.55 16.65 -2.20
CA SER A 113 -1.39 17.53 -2.11
C SER A 113 -1.79 18.99 -1.87
N VAL A 114 -2.92 19.45 -2.43
CA VAL A 114 -3.47 20.78 -2.12
C VAL A 114 -3.88 20.87 -0.65
N VAL A 115 -4.55 19.84 -0.12
CA VAL A 115 -4.91 19.77 1.31
C VAL A 115 -3.64 19.75 2.17
N GLU A 116 -2.62 18.98 1.78
CA GLU A 116 -1.34 18.90 2.47
C GLU A 116 -0.65 20.27 2.57
N VAL A 117 -0.57 21.01 1.46
CA VAL A 117 0.15 22.28 1.40
C VAL A 117 -0.64 23.42 2.06
N TYR A 118 -1.96 23.49 1.84
CA TYR A 118 -2.75 24.65 2.23
C TYR A 118 -3.59 24.45 3.50
N VAL A 119 -4.02 23.23 3.80
CA VAL A 119 -4.92 22.95 4.93
C VAL A 119 -4.16 22.40 6.13
N THR A 120 -3.29 21.41 5.92
CA THR A 120 -2.55 20.74 7.00
C THR A 120 -1.77 21.69 7.91
N PRO A 121 -1.05 22.73 7.41
CA PRO A 121 -0.33 23.65 8.30
C PRO A 121 -1.25 24.45 9.22
N HIS A 122 -2.44 24.84 8.73
CA HIS A 122 -3.44 25.54 9.55
C HIS A 122 -4.05 24.61 10.59
N LEU A 123 -4.34 23.37 10.20
CA LEU A 123 -4.88 22.35 11.09
C LEU A 123 -3.88 22.01 12.22
N LEU A 124 -2.61 21.83 11.88
CA LEU A 124 -1.56 21.54 12.86
C LEU A 124 -1.32 22.71 13.81
N ARG A 125 -1.33 23.96 13.33
CA ARG A 125 -1.27 25.14 14.21
C ARG A 125 -2.45 25.18 15.18
N TYR A 126 -3.67 24.94 14.69
CA TYR A 126 -4.86 24.90 15.54
C TYR A 126 -4.81 23.77 16.59
N LEU A 127 -4.28 22.60 16.23
CA LEU A 127 -4.12 21.47 17.15
C LEU A 127 -2.96 21.66 18.15
N ALA A 128 -1.97 22.49 17.84
CA ALA A 128 -0.83 22.77 18.70
C ALA A 128 -1.15 23.78 19.82
N GLY A 129 -2.21 24.59 19.67
CA GLY A 129 -2.61 25.63 20.63
C GLY A 129 -1.99 26.98 20.34
#